data_AF-A0A3D1D2N6-F1
#
_entry.id   AF-A0A3D1D2N6-F1
#
_cell.length_a   1.000
_cell.length_b   1.000
_cell.length_c   1.000
_cell.angle_alpha   90.00
_cell.angle_beta   90.00
_cell.angle_gamma   90.00
#
_symmetry.space_group_name_H-M   'P 1'
#
loop_
_entity.id
_entity.type
_entity.pdbx_description
1 polymer ?
#
loop_
_entity_poly.entity_id
_entity_poly.type
_entity_poly.pdbx_seq_one_letter_code
_entity_poly.pdbx_strand_id
1 'polypeptide(L)'
;MKKIILFAALLLVVAANSMAAGGKKKVAKKCCNSTEQPVKLLTSSDSTSYAAGYAATEGLIQYLTQRLNVDTAHIDAFIRGFREALAKVNDPAFSAYVAGNNIAEQATKQIMPGMSRELVGTDDSIAAKPFYEGFIAGVKQDTTVFKADKARERFQEKSTQARETRNRIYKKENEEWLANNKTKPGVVTLPSGLQYKVIKEGNG
;
A
#
# COMPACT_ATOMS: atom_id res chain seq x y z
N MET A 1 48.63 3.11 -45.66
CA MET A 1 48.36 3.75 -46.96
C MET A 1 46.84 3.81 -47.17
N LYS A 2 46.28 5.04 -47.28
CA LYS A 2 45.09 5.52 -48.05
C LYS A 2 43.91 4.53 -48.25
N LYS A 3 42.63 4.83 -47.97
CA LYS A 3 41.77 5.98 -48.40
C LYS A 3 40.51 6.07 -47.48
N ILE A 4 40.16 7.22 -46.87
CA ILE A 4 39.12 8.23 -47.26
C ILE A 4 37.69 7.64 -47.32
N ILE A 5 36.86 7.78 -46.25
CA ILE A 5 35.76 8.77 -46.03
C ILE A 5 34.76 8.89 -47.18
N LEU A 6 33.47 8.61 -46.91
CA LEU A 6 32.35 9.33 -47.52
C LEU A 6 31.10 9.30 -46.62
N PHE A 7 30.81 10.47 -46.06
CA PHE A 7 29.55 10.92 -45.49
C PHE A 7 28.46 10.94 -46.57
N ALA A 8 27.24 10.54 -46.22
CA ALA A 8 26.03 11.00 -46.90
C ALA A 8 24.88 11.09 -45.89
N ALA A 9 24.70 12.30 -45.37
CA ALA A 9 23.46 12.75 -44.76
C ALA A 9 22.41 12.90 -45.87
N LEU A 10 21.17 12.44 -45.63
CA LEU A 10 20.03 12.84 -46.45
C LEU A 10 18.88 13.36 -45.55
N LEU A 11 18.35 14.48 -46.02
CA LEU A 11 17.59 15.51 -45.33
C LEU A 11 16.14 15.12 -44.99
N LEU A 12 15.65 15.76 -43.92
CA LEU A 12 14.25 15.98 -43.56
C LEU A 12 13.43 16.54 -44.72
N VAL A 13 12.21 16.02 -44.91
CA VAL A 13 11.11 16.77 -45.54
C VAL A 13 10.00 16.94 -44.51
N VAL A 14 9.86 18.17 -44.04
CA VAL A 14 8.69 18.67 -43.32
C VAL A 14 7.72 19.21 -44.37
N ALA A 15 6.53 18.62 -44.47
CA ALA A 15 5.40 19.24 -45.17
C ALA A 15 4.39 19.71 -44.13
N ALA A 16 4.43 21.01 -43.84
CA ALA A 16 3.39 21.71 -43.12
C ALA A 16 2.24 22.03 -44.09
N ASN A 17 1.03 21.62 -43.76
CA ASN A 17 -0.19 22.23 -44.29
C ASN A 17 -1.09 22.58 -43.12
N SER A 18 -1.33 23.88 -42.96
CA SER A 18 -2.28 24.47 -42.02
C SER A 18 -3.17 25.44 -42.80
N MET A 19 -4.47 25.16 -42.89
CA MET A 19 -5.62 26.08 -43.08
C MET A 19 -6.90 25.22 -42.97
N ALA A 20 -8.05 25.59 -42.40
CA ALA A 20 -8.48 26.65 -41.49
C ALA A 20 -9.91 26.31 -41.02
N ALA A 21 -10.28 26.83 -39.84
CA ALA A 21 -11.62 27.22 -39.37
C ALA A 21 -12.76 26.20 -39.16
N GLY A 22 -13.29 26.19 -37.92
CA GLY A 22 -14.74 26.11 -37.67
C GLY A 22 -15.27 25.01 -36.75
N GLY A 23 -15.54 25.35 -35.48
CA GLY A 23 -16.69 24.77 -34.75
C GLY A 23 -16.44 23.66 -33.72
N LYS A 24 -16.67 24.01 -32.44
CA LYS A 24 -17.06 23.13 -31.30
C LYS A 24 -16.10 21.99 -30.92
N LYS A 25 -15.10 22.29 -30.07
CA LYS A 25 -14.40 21.27 -29.27
C LYS A 25 -15.33 20.72 -28.17
N LYS A 26 -16.08 19.67 -28.50
CA LYS A 26 -16.42 18.65 -27.51
C LYS A 26 -15.09 18.03 -27.07
N VAL A 27 -14.77 18.11 -25.78
CA VAL A 27 -13.65 17.39 -25.17
C VAL A 27 -13.98 15.90 -25.27
N ALA A 28 -13.60 15.30 -26.39
CA ALA A 28 -13.64 13.87 -26.59
C ALA A 28 -12.61 13.25 -25.64
N LYS A 29 -13.15 12.50 -24.69
CA LYS A 29 -12.52 11.49 -23.84
C LYS A 29 -11.42 10.74 -24.60
N LYS A 30 -10.19 11.26 -24.58
CA LYS A 30 -8.99 10.55 -25.04
C LYS A 30 -8.40 9.80 -23.85
N CYS A 31 -9.14 8.80 -23.39
CA CYS A 31 -8.56 7.78 -22.54
C CYS A 31 -9.11 6.44 -23.04
N CYS A 32 -8.18 5.54 -23.33
CA CYS A 32 -8.39 4.15 -23.74
C CYS A 32 -8.90 3.97 -25.17
N ASN A 33 -7.95 3.79 -26.09
CA ASN A 33 -8.02 2.83 -27.19
C ASN A 33 -6.60 2.67 -27.74
N SER A 34 -5.71 2.05 -26.96
CA SER A 34 -4.50 1.46 -27.50
C SER A 34 -4.89 0.05 -27.93
N THR A 35 -5.36 -0.11 -29.16
CA THR A 35 -5.38 -1.41 -29.81
C THR A 35 -3.93 -1.86 -29.92
N GLU A 36 -3.51 -2.76 -29.03
CA GLU A 36 -2.15 -3.30 -29.01
C GLU A 36 -1.89 -3.96 -30.37
N GLN A 37 -0.95 -3.39 -31.12
CA GLN A 37 -0.47 -4.00 -32.36
C GLN A 37 0.23 -5.32 -32.02
N PRO A 38 0.07 -6.36 -32.85
CA PRO A 38 0.72 -7.65 -32.60
C PRO A 38 2.24 -7.46 -32.52
N VAL A 39 2.86 -8.05 -31.50
CA VAL A 39 4.31 -7.99 -31.28
C VAL A 39 5.02 -8.69 -32.45
N LYS A 40 5.90 -7.97 -33.14
CA LYS A 40 6.73 -8.51 -34.22
C LYS A 40 8.12 -8.82 -33.66
N LEU A 41 8.48 -10.11 -33.64
CA LEU A 41 9.79 -10.59 -33.21
C LEU A 41 10.65 -10.78 -34.47
N LEU A 42 11.64 -9.91 -34.68
CA LEU A 42 12.40 -9.87 -35.93
C LEU A 42 13.70 -10.65 -35.82
N THR A 43 14.27 -10.76 -34.62
CA THR A 43 15.54 -11.43 -34.37
C THR A 43 15.40 -12.60 -33.40
N SER A 44 16.39 -13.50 -33.40
CA SER A 44 16.48 -14.57 -32.39
C SER A 44 16.58 -13.98 -30.96
N SER A 45 17.24 -12.83 -30.82
CA SER A 45 17.31 -12.12 -29.55
C SER A 45 15.92 -11.65 -29.10
N ASP A 46 15.12 -11.07 -29.99
CA ASP A 46 13.76 -10.62 -29.66
C ASP A 46 12.90 -11.80 -29.18
N SER A 47 12.98 -12.94 -29.87
CA SER A 47 12.28 -14.16 -29.48
C SER A 47 12.72 -14.67 -28.11
N THR A 48 14.03 -14.66 -27.83
CA THR A 48 14.56 -15.07 -26.53
C THR A 48 14.13 -14.11 -25.42
N SER A 49 14.19 -12.81 -25.67
CA SER A 49 13.75 -11.78 -24.72
C SER A 49 12.25 -11.86 -24.43
N TYR A 50 11.43 -12.10 -25.46
CA TYR A 50 9.99 -12.30 -25.30
C TYR A 50 9.70 -13.56 -24.46
N ALA A 51 10.35 -14.68 -24.77
CA ALA A 51 10.21 -15.92 -24.03
C ALA A 51 10.64 -15.76 -22.56
N ALA A 52 11.75 -15.06 -22.31
CA ALA A 52 12.22 -14.76 -20.95
C ALA A 52 11.22 -13.91 -20.17
N GLY A 53 10.64 -12.89 -20.81
CA GLY A 53 9.59 -12.06 -20.22
C GLY A 53 8.34 -12.87 -19.87
N TYR A 54 7.90 -13.75 -20.77
CA TYR A 54 6.77 -14.65 -20.51
C TYR A 54 7.06 -15.61 -19.35
N ALA A 55 8.21 -16.28 -19.38
CA ALA A 55 8.64 -17.19 -18.32
C ALA A 55 8.73 -16.49 -16.95
N ALA A 56 9.15 -15.22 -16.92
CA ALA A 56 9.23 -14.43 -15.68
C ALA A 56 7.85 -14.10 -15.05
N THR A 57 6.74 -14.34 -15.76
CA THR A 57 5.38 -14.13 -15.24
C THR A 57 4.75 -15.39 -14.64
N GLU A 58 5.48 -16.50 -14.57
CA GLU A 58 4.99 -17.74 -13.96
C GLU A 58 4.58 -17.49 -12.50
N GLY A 59 3.32 -17.79 -12.16
CA GLY A 59 2.74 -17.54 -10.83
C GLY A 59 2.35 -16.08 -10.55
N LEU A 60 2.64 -15.13 -11.43
CA LEU A 60 2.34 -13.71 -11.20
C LEU A 60 0.84 -13.46 -11.07
N ILE A 61 0.01 -14.06 -11.93
CA ILE A 61 -1.45 -13.90 -11.85
C ILE A 61 -1.98 -14.40 -10.50
N GLN A 62 -1.49 -15.54 -10.02
CA GLN A 62 -1.89 -16.05 -8.70
C GLN A 62 -1.50 -15.06 -7.59
N TYR A 63 -0.30 -14.51 -7.66
CA TYR A 63 0.16 -13.48 -6.71
C TYR A 63 -0.71 -12.22 -6.76
N LEU A 64 -1.00 -11.70 -7.96
CA LEU A 64 -1.85 -10.52 -8.16
C LEU A 64 -3.23 -10.72 -7.52
N THR A 65 -3.85 -11.88 -7.75
CA THR A 65 -5.17 -12.20 -7.20
C THR A 65 -5.12 -12.45 -5.69
N GLN A 66 -4.18 -13.26 -5.20
CA GLN A 66 -4.17 -13.71 -3.80
C GLN A 66 -3.53 -12.74 -2.82
N ARG A 67 -2.52 -11.97 -3.25
CA ARG A 67 -1.75 -11.07 -2.37
C ARG A 67 -2.08 -9.61 -2.58
N LEU A 68 -2.32 -9.19 -3.82
CA LEU A 68 -2.61 -7.80 -4.16
C LEU A 68 -4.10 -7.52 -4.37
N ASN A 69 -4.97 -8.53 -4.28
CA ASN A 69 -6.42 -8.40 -4.48
C ASN A 69 -6.79 -7.81 -5.85
N VAL A 70 -5.96 -8.04 -6.88
CA VAL A 70 -6.25 -7.63 -8.25
C VAL A 70 -7.09 -8.72 -8.92
N ASP A 71 -8.37 -8.45 -9.13
CA ASP A 71 -9.23 -9.32 -9.92
C ASP A 71 -8.77 -9.35 -11.38
N THR A 72 -8.84 -10.53 -12.00
CA THR A 72 -8.66 -10.73 -13.45
C THR A 72 -9.55 -9.83 -14.30
N ALA A 73 -10.73 -9.44 -13.81
CA ALA A 73 -11.60 -8.45 -14.47
C ALA A 73 -10.97 -7.05 -14.60
N HIS A 74 -9.90 -6.78 -13.86
CA HIS A 74 -9.18 -5.50 -13.84
C HIS A 74 -7.74 -5.63 -14.34
N ILE A 75 -7.38 -6.74 -14.99
CA ILE A 75 -6.00 -6.97 -15.46
C ILE A 75 -5.57 -5.94 -16.52
N ASP A 76 -6.50 -5.42 -17.32
CA ASP A 76 -6.22 -4.36 -18.29
C ASP A 76 -5.72 -3.09 -17.61
N ALA A 77 -6.23 -2.78 -16.41
CA ALA A 77 -5.75 -1.65 -15.62
C ALA A 77 -4.34 -1.90 -15.10
N PHE A 78 -4.03 -3.13 -14.68
CA PHE A 78 -2.67 -3.54 -14.30
C PHE A 78 -1.69 -3.40 -15.48
N ILE A 79 -2.04 -3.95 -16.65
CA ILE A 79 -1.21 -3.88 -17.86
C ILE A 79 -0.97 -2.42 -18.25
N ARG A 80 -2.02 -1.58 -18.23
CA ARG A 80 -1.88 -0.15 -18.49
C ARG A 80 -0.93 0.53 -17.51
N GLY A 81 -1.10 0.29 -16.21
CA GLY A 81 -0.22 0.86 -15.18
C GLY A 81 1.23 0.41 -15.34
N PHE A 82 1.46 -0.87 -15.64
CA PHE A 82 2.79 -1.43 -15.88
C PHE A 82 3.46 -0.79 -17.11
N ARG A 83 2.74 -0.65 -18.22
CA ARG A 83 3.26 0.01 -19.44
C ARG A 83 3.57 1.49 -19.19
N GLU A 84 2.68 2.21 -18.51
CA GLU A 84 2.90 3.61 -18.14
C GLU A 84 4.14 3.77 -17.24
N ALA A 85 4.34 2.83 -16.30
CA ALA A 85 5.49 2.83 -15.41
C ALA A 85 6.81 2.59 -16.16
N LEU A 86 6.84 1.65 -17.10
CA LEU A 86 8.01 1.43 -17.95
C LEU A 86 8.36 2.66 -18.81
N ALA A 87 7.35 3.32 -19.36
CA ALA A 87 7.55 4.53 -20.17
C ALA A 87 8.12 5.72 -19.38
N LYS A 88 7.95 5.74 -18.06
CA LYS A 88 8.35 6.84 -17.17
C LYS A 88 9.32 6.40 -16.06
N VAL A 89 10.00 5.26 -16.24
CA VAL A 89 10.81 4.64 -15.18
C VAL A 89 11.92 5.56 -14.64
N ASN A 90 12.42 6.48 -15.47
CA ASN A 90 13.46 7.44 -15.12
C ASN A 90 12.94 8.88 -14.87
N ASP A 91 11.62 9.09 -14.81
CA ASP A 91 11.02 10.40 -14.53
C ASP A 91 10.88 10.62 -13.02
N PRO A 92 11.58 11.59 -12.41
CA PRO A 92 11.51 11.86 -10.98
C PRO A 92 10.10 12.20 -10.48
N ALA A 93 9.29 12.89 -11.30
CA ALA A 93 7.93 13.24 -10.92
C ALA A 93 7.04 11.98 -10.87
N PHE A 94 7.26 11.05 -11.80
CA PHE A 94 6.58 9.77 -11.79
C PHE A 94 7.03 8.90 -10.61
N SER A 95 8.33 8.89 -10.29
CA SER A 95 8.84 8.19 -9.09
C SER A 95 8.18 8.72 -7.80
N ALA A 96 8.04 10.05 -7.66
CA ALA A 96 7.35 10.65 -6.53
C ALA A 96 5.85 10.27 -6.47
N TYR A 97 5.18 10.22 -7.63
CA TYR A 97 3.79 9.77 -7.73
C TYR A 97 3.62 8.31 -7.28
N VAL A 98 4.48 7.39 -7.74
CA VAL A 98 4.47 5.98 -7.33
C VAL A 98 4.76 5.84 -5.83
N ALA A 99 5.74 6.59 -5.31
CA ALA A 99 6.02 6.61 -3.88
C ALA A 99 4.80 7.07 -3.06
N GLY A 100 4.08 8.09 -3.53
CA GLY A 100 2.82 8.53 -2.93
C GLY A 100 1.76 7.41 -2.86
N ASN A 101 1.57 6.65 -3.95
CA ASN A 101 0.64 5.52 -3.98
C ASN A 101 1.04 4.41 -3.00
N ASN A 102 2.32 4.05 -2.96
CA ASN A 102 2.83 3.02 -2.06
C ASN A 102 2.63 3.41 -0.58
N ILE A 103 2.92 4.66 -0.23
CA ILE A 103 2.71 5.17 1.13
C ILE A 103 1.22 5.28 1.46
N ALA A 104 0.36 5.66 0.51
CA ALA A 104 -1.09 5.66 0.72
C ALA A 104 -1.64 4.25 1.00
N GLU A 105 -1.14 3.24 0.27
CA GLU A 105 -1.47 1.84 0.52
C GLU A 105 -1.01 1.39 1.92
N GLN A 106 0.24 1.68 2.29
CA GLN A 106 0.76 1.38 3.62
C GLN A 106 -0.04 2.08 4.72
N ALA A 107 -0.37 3.36 4.52
CA ALA A 107 -1.16 4.15 5.46
C ALA A 107 -2.54 3.53 5.68
N THR A 108 -3.14 3.01 4.62
CA THR A 108 -4.47 2.39 4.65
C THR A 108 -4.47 0.98 5.24
N LYS A 109 -3.50 0.15 4.85
CA LYS A 109 -3.47 -1.27 5.25
C LYS A 109 -2.82 -1.51 6.60
N GLN A 110 -1.90 -0.63 7.03
CA GLN A 110 -1.07 -0.86 8.22
C GLN A 110 -1.17 0.27 9.24
N ILE A 111 -0.93 1.52 8.84
CA ILE A 111 -0.79 2.64 9.78
C ILE A 111 -2.13 2.99 10.42
N MET A 112 -3.16 3.30 9.64
CA MET A 112 -4.47 3.69 10.15
C MET A 112 -5.11 2.59 11.00
N PRO A 113 -5.14 1.30 10.57
CA PRO A 113 -5.68 0.23 11.41
C PRO A 113 -4.84 0.01 12.69
N GLY A 114 -3.51 0.18 12.61
CA GLY A 114 -2.62 0.10 13.76
C GLY A 114 -2.95 1.15 14.81
N MET A 115 -3.03 2.41 14.40
CA MET A 115 -3.38 3.53 15.28
C MET A 115 -4.83 3.42 15.79
N SER A 116 -5.76 2.91 14.97
CA SER A 116 -7.15 2.69 15.38
C SER A 116 -7.25 1.66 16.51
N ARG A 117 -6.43 0.60 16.47
CA ARG A 117 -6.39 -0.41 17.54
C ARG A 117 -5.89 0.16 18.87
N GLU A 118 -5.08 1.21 18.86
CA GLU A 118 -4.61 1.83 20.09
C GLU A 118 -5.76 2.47 20.88
N LEU A 119 -6.76 3.01 20.18
CA LEU A 119 -7.91 3.70 20.76
C LEU A 119 -9.05 2.78 21.22
N VAL A 120 -8.95 1.46 21.01
CA VAL A 120 -9.98 0.51 21.46
C VAL A 120 -10.18 0.61 22.97
N GLY A 121 -11.42 0.82 23.40
CA GLY A 121 -11.80 0.99 24.81
C GLY A 121 -12.11 2.43 25.22
N THR A 122 -12.11 3.38 24.29
CA THR A 122 -12.58 4.76 24.50
C THR A 122 -13.72 5.09 23.53
N ASP A 123 -14.32 6.28 23.71
CA ASP A 123 -15.32 6.83 22.79
C ASP A 123 -14.69 7.45 21.51
N ASP A 124 -13.35 7.44 21.41
CA ASP A 124 -12.62 7.99 20.27
C ASP A 124 -12.37 6.93 19.19
N SER A 125 -12.30 7.38 17.94
CA SER A 125 -11.97 6.54 16.79
C SER A 125 -11.24 7.33 15.71
N ILE A 126 -10.56 6.62 14.80
CA ILE A 126 -9.90 7.24 13.65
C ILE A 126 -10.82 7.11 12.44
N ALA A 127 -11.35 8.25 11.99
CA ALA A 127 -12.07 8.33 10.73
C ALA A 127 -11.10 8.51 9.56
N ALA A 128 -11.33 7.79 8.46
CA ALA A 128 -10.43 7.73 7.31
C ALA A 128 -10.16 9.11 6.68
N LYS A 129 -11.21 9.86 6.37
CA LYS A 129 -11.08 11.18 5.71
C LYS A 129 -10.20 12.16 6.50
N PRO A 130 -10.51 12.50 7.77
CA PRO A 130 -9.67 13.45 8.53
C PRO A 130 -8.27 12.89 8.81
N PHE A 131 -8.11 11.56 8.93
CA PHE A 131 -6.79 10.95 9.07
C PHE A 131 -5.90 11.23 7.85
N TYR A 132 -6.40 11.00 6.63
CA TYR A 132 -5.61 11.24 5.42
C TYR A 132 -5.44 12.73 5.11
N GLU A 133 -6.41 13.58 5.46
CA GLU A 133 -6.23 15.04 5.40
C GLU A 133 -5.10 15.50 6.33
N GLY A 134 -5.04 14.96 7.56
CA GLY A 134 -3.93 15.19 8.48
C GLY A 134 -2.59 14.64 7.98
N PHE A 135 -2.59 13.46 7.35
CA PHE A 135 -1.39 12.88 6.73
C PHE A 135 -0.85 13.79 5.61
N ILE A 136 -1.72 14.28 4.73
CA ILE A 136 -1.36 15.20 3.64
C ILE A 136 -0.88 16.54 4.20
N ALA A 137 -1.54 17.07 5.23
CA ALA A 137 -1.11 18.29 5.91
C ALA A 137 0.31 18.15 6.47
N GLY A 138 0.63 17.01 7.09
CA GLY A 138 1.98 16.70 7.59
C GLY A 138 3.03 16.70 6.47
N VAL A 139 2.74 16.08 5.32
CA VAL A 139 3.65 16.08 4.15
C VAL A 139 3.86 17.50 3.61
N LYS A 140 2.81 18.31 3.61
CA LYS A 140 2.87 19.73 3.20
C LYS A 140 3.50 20.65 4.24
N GLN A 141 3.79 20.15 5.44
CA GLN A 141 4.15 20.97 6.62
C GLN A 141 3.10 22.05 6.92
N ASP A 142 1.84 21.77 6.61
CA ASP A 142 0.71 22.65 6.89
C ASP A 142 0.36 22.56 8.39
N THR A 143 0.56 23.66 9.09
CA THR A 143 0.34 23.76 10.54
C THR A 143 -0.93 24.52 10.91
N THR A 144 -1.81 24.78 9.93
CA THR A 144 -3.06 25.54 10.13
C THR A 144 -4.00 24.90 11.16
N VAL A 145 -4.08 23.57 11.20
CA VAL A 145 -4.94 22.83 12.15
C VAL A 145 -4.16 22.37 13.38
N PHE A 146 -3.00 21.74 13.18
CA PHE A 146 -2.12 21.29 14.27
C PHE A 146 -0.65 21.50 13.93
N LYS A 147 0.15 21.84 14.94
CA LYS A 147 1.60 21.64 14.90
C LYS A 147 1.92 20.17 15.19
N ALA A 148 3.05 19.67 14.66
CA ALA A 148 3.45 18.28 14.81
C ALA A 148 3.46 17.80 16.27
N ASP A 149 4.04 18.59 17.18
CA ASP A 149 4.09 18.23 18.61
C ASP A 149 2.70 18.14 19.24
N LYS A 150 1.80 19.07 18.87
CA LYS A 150 0.43 19.09 19.40
C LYS A 150 -0.44 17.97 18.83
N ALA A 151 -0.25 17.60 17.56
CA ALA A 151 -0.89 16.42 16.99
C ALA A 151 -0.44 15.14 17.70
N ARG A 152 0.88 15.01 17.96
CA ARG A 152 1.46 13.86 18.66
C ARG A 152 0.96 13.75 20.10
N GLU A 153 1.01 14.85 20.84
CA GLU A 153 0.53 14.93 22.23
C GLU A 153 -0.94 14.49 22.32
N ARG A 154 -1.81 15.04 21.46
CA ARG A 154 -3.23 14.69 21.44
C ARG A 154 -3.46 13.20 21.20
N PHE A 155 -2.76 12.60 20.25
CA PHE A 155 -2.93 11.17 19.96
C PHE A 155 -2.38 10.30 21.11
N GLN A 156 -1.22 10.65 21.66
CA GLN A 156 -0.60 9.94 22.78
C GLN A 156 -1.47 9.94 24.04
N GLU A 157 -2.09 11.08 24.36
CA GLU A 157 -3.01 11.20 25.48
C GLU A 157 -4.18 10.21 25.34
N LYS A 158 -4.82 10.20 24.16
CA LYS A 158 -5.95 9.31 23.87
C LYS A 158 -5.58 7.83 23.85
N SER A 159 -4.43 7.48 23.28
CA SER A 159 -3.96 6.09 23.30
C SER A 159 -3.56 5.62 24.70
N THR A 160 -3.05 6.53 25.54
CA THR A 160 -2.75 6.24 26.96
C THR A 160 -4.02 5.96 27.75
N GLN A 161 -5.04 6.83 27.62
CA GLN A 161 -6.35 6.65 28.25
C GLN A 161 -7.00 5.33 27.82
N ALA A 162 -6.91 4.97 26.53
CA ALA A 162 -7.40 3.70 26.02
C ALA A 162 -6.67 2.51 26.65
N ARG A 163 -5.34 2.57 26.74
CA ARG A 163 -4.52 1.51 27.36
C ARG A 163 -4.88 1.32 28.83
N GLU A 164 -5.00 2.41 29.58
CA GLU A 164 -5.38 2.37 31.00
C GLU A 164 -6.77 1.79 31.19
N THR A 165 -7.73 2.17 30.34
CA THR A 165 -9.09 1.64 30.38
C THR A 165 -9.11 0.14 30.11
N ARG A 166 -8.42 -0.32 29.06
CA ARG A 166 -8.29 -1.75 28.76
C ARG A 166 -7.60 -2.51 29.89
N ASN A 167 -6.53 -1.97 30.46
CA ASN A 167 -5.83 -2.59 31.58
C ASN A 167 -6.72 -2.73 32.81
N ARG A 168 -7.54 -1.72 33.11
CA ARG A 168 -8.50 -1.75 34.22
C ARG A 168 -9.57 -2.82 34.02
N ILE A 169 -10.15 -2.89 32.81
CA ILE A 169 -11.14 -3.92 32.45
C ILE A 169 -10.51 -5.31 32.56
N TYR A 170 -9.36 -5.51 31.91
CA TYR A 170 -8.64 -6.78 31.91
C TYR A 170 -8.26 -7.22 33.33
N LYS A 171 -7.79 -6.30 34.18
CA LYS A 171 -7.46 -6.62 35.57
C LYS A 171 -8.70 -7.10 36.33
N LYS A 172 -9.82 -6.40 36.20
CA LYS A 172 -11.08 -6.79 36.84
C LYS A 172 -11.56 -8.17 36.38
N GLU A 173 -11.59 -8.42 35.07
CA GLU A 173 -12.00 -9.71 34.51
C GLU A 173 -11.10 -10.87 34.98
N ASN A 174 -9.78 -10.64 35.08
CA ASN A 174 -8.86 -11.65 35.58
C ASN A 174 -8.97 -11.88 37.08
N GLU A 175 -9.21 -10.83 37.87
CA GLU A 175 -9.48 -10.96 39.31
C GLU A 175 -10.75 -11.78 39.55
N GLU A 176 -11.82 -11.52 38.80
CA GLU A 176 -13.05 -12.31 38.82
C GLU A 176 -12.82 -13.76 38.37
N TRP A 177 -12.05 -13.96 37.30
CA TRP A 177 -11.70 -15.29 36.83
C TRP A 177 -10.90 -16.07 37.88
N LEU A 178 -9.88 -15.46 38.50
CA LEU A 178 -9.08 -16.07 39.57
C LEU A 178 -9.95 -16.37 40.80
N ALA A 179 -10.87 -15.47 41.16
CA ALA A 179 -11.79 -15.68 42.27
C ALA A 179 -12.77 -16.85 42.03
N ASN A 180 -13.16 -17.09 40.78
CA ASN A 180 -13.97 -18.25 40.39
C ASN A 180 -13.11 -19.51 40.19
N ASN A 181 -11.85 -19.37 39.79
CA ASN A 181 -10.99 -20.51 39.51
C ASN A 181 -10.50 -21.20 40.80
N LYS A 182 -10.25 -20.43 41.87
CA LYS A 182 -9.89 -20.98 43.20
C LYS A 182 -10.96 -21.89 43.81
N THR A 183 -12.22 -21.78 43.37
CA THR A 183 -13.32 -22.61 43.89
C THR A 183 -13.48 -23.92 43.12
N LYS A 184 -12.71 -24.14 42.04
CA LYS A 184 -12.83 -25.35 41.21
C LYS A 184 -12.12 -26.54 41.87
N PRO A 185 -12.65 -27.78 41.69
CA PRO A 185 -12.04 -28.98 42.25
C PRO A 185 -10.59 -29.22 41.78
N GLY A 186 -9.72 -29.48 42.74
CA GLY A 186 -8.30 -29.76 42.53
C GLY A 186 -7.43 -28.52 42.30
N VAL A 187 -7.99 -27.31 42.38
CA VAL A 187 -7.22 -26.06 42.32
C VAL A 187 -6.71 -25.72 43.72
N VAL A 188 -5.41 -25.48 43.84
CA VAL A 188 -4.71 -25.05 45.06
C VAL A 188 -4.21 -23.62 44.87
N THR A 189 -4.39 -22.76 45.87
CA THR A 189 -3.93 -21.36 45.86
C THR A 189 -2.82 -21.17 46.88
N LEU A 190 -1.68 -20.61 46.45
CA LEU A 190 -0.54 -20.28 47.31
C LEU A 190 -0.66 -18.88 47.92
N PRO A 191 0.08 -18.55 49.01
CA PRO A 191 0.10 -17.19 49.58
C PRO A 191 0.53 -16.09 48.60
N SER A 192 1.30 -16.44 47.56
CA SER A 192 1.68 -15.53 46.48
C SER A 192 0.54 -15.16 45.53
N GLY A 193 -0.62 -15.81 45.65
CA GLY A 193 -1.75 -15.68 44.73
C GLY A 193 -1.70 -16.61 43.52
N LEU A 194 -0.60 -17.37 43.35
CA LEU A 194 -0.49 -18.38 42.29
C LEU A 194 -1.52 -19.50 42.52
N GLN A 195 -2.26 -19.85 41.47
CA GLN A 195 -3.19 -20.97 41.47
C GLN A 195 -2.67 -22.08 40.55
N TYR A 196 -2.67 -23.32 41.02
CA TYR A 196 -2.29 -24.48 40.22
C TYR A 196 -3.23 -25.65 40.44
N LYS A 197 -3.25 -26.58 39.48
CA LYS A 197 -3.95 -27.87 39.59
C LYS A 197 -3.00 -28.97 39.15
N VAL A 198 -2.79 -29.95 40.02
CA VAL A 198 -1.99 -31.12 39.69
C VAL A 198 -2.81 -32.05 38.79
N ILE A 199 -2.28 -32.34 37.59
CA ILE A 199 -2.93 -33.27 36.65
C ILE A 199 -2.41 -34.69 36.84
N LYS A 200 -1.10 -34.82 37.06
CA LYS A 200 -0.42 -36.08 37.37
C LYS A 200 0.80 -35.76 38.23
N GLU A 201 0.93 -36.44 39.36
CA GLU A 201 2.11 -36.33 40.24
C GLU A 201 3.29 -37.10 39.64
N GLY A 202 4.49 -36.54 39.78
CA GLY A 202 5.76 -37.22 39.52
C GLY A 202 6.36 -37.77 40.81
N ASN A 203 7.26 -38.75 40.70
CA ASN A 203 7.81 -39.47 41.86
C ASN A 203 9.18 -38.94 42.34
N GLY A 204 9.59 -37.75 41.87
CA GLY A 204 10.93 -37.20 42.05
C GLY A 204 11.67 -37.03 40.73
#